data_AF-A0A133ZSD0-F1
#
_entry.id   AF-A0A133ZSD0-F1
#
_cell.length_a   1.000
_cell.length_b   1.000
_cell.length_c   1.000
_cell.angle_alpha   90.00
_cell.angle_beta   90.00
_cell.angle_gamma   90.00
#
_symmetry.space_group_name_H-M   'P 1'
#
loop_
_entity.id
_entity.type
_entity.pdbx_description
1 polymer ?
#
loop_
_entity_poly.entity_id
_entity_poly.type
_entity_poly.pdbx_seq_one_letter_code
_entity_poly.pdbx_strand_id
1 'polypeptide(L)'
;MLEEVTADSGYCSEKNLLYLKENQIDSYIKLQDHEKRKTRAYSKDIGKYYNMKTTVFEDEQVYICHDGRELRHINTEKKEQNGYTQTYEVYGC
;
A
#
# COMPACT_ATOMS: atom_id res chain seq x y z
N MET A 1 5.34 -19.45 22.50
CA MET A 1 4.88 -18.45 21.50
C MET A 1 5.67 -18.68 20.23
N LEU A 2 5.09 -18.40 19.06
CA LEU A 2 5.82 -18.46 17.80
C LEU A 2 6.57 -17.14 17.65
N GLU A 3 7.89 -17.18 17.44
CA GLU A 3 8.72 -15.98 17.35
C GLU A 3 8.83 -15.48 15.90
N GLU A 4 8.96 -16.41 14.95
CA GLU A 4 9.11 -16.09 13.53
C GLU A 4 8.34 -17.05 12.62
N VAL A 5 8.01 -16.58 11.41
CA VAL A 5 7.36 -17.37 10.37
C VAL A 5 7.92 -17.06 8.99
N THR A 6 8.10 -18.10 8.18
CA THR A 6 8.38 -17.99 6.74
C THR A 6 7.24 -18.66 5.98
N ALA A 7 6.66 -17.97 5.01
CA ALA A 7 5.57 -18.50 4.19
C ALA A 7 5.62 -17.94 2.76
N ASP A 8 4.97 -18.64 1.83
CA ASP A 8 4.87 -18.17 0.45
C ASP A 8 3.87 -17.02 0.28
N SER A 9 3.83 -16.45 -0.94
CA SER A 9 3.01 -15.29 -1.26
C SER A 9 1.50 -15.50 -1.14
N GLY A 10 1.02 -16.75 -1.12
CA GLY A 10 -0.37 -17.09 -0.82
C GLY A 10 -0.77 -16.72 0.61
N TYR A 11 0.18 -16.63 1.54
CA TYR A 11 -0.07 -16.17 2.91
C TYR A 11 -0.07 -14.64 3.04
N CYS A 12 0.23 -13.89 1.98
CA CYS A 12 0.38 -12.43 1.99
C CYS A 12 -0.96 -11.65 2.01
N SER A 13 -2.04 -12.23 2.53
CA SER A 13 -3.29 -11.48 2.69
C SER A 13 -3.15 -10.44 3.80
N GLU A 14 -3.84 -9.29 3.67
CA GLU A 14 -3.81 -8.23 4.69
C GLU A 14 -4.17 -8.75 6.08
N LYS A 15 -5.17 -9.64 6.17
CA LYS A 15 -5.59 -10.28 7.42
C LYS A 15 -4.46 -11.09 8.06
N ASN A 16 -3.74 -11.88 7.27
CA ASN A 16 -2.65 -12.70 7.78
C ASN A 16 -1.49 -11.83 8.25
N LEU A 17 -1.12 -10.80 7.47
CA LEU A 17 -0.05 -9.88 7.85
C LEU A 17 -0.40 -9.08 9.10
N LEU A 18 -1.67 -8.67 9.24
CA LEU A 18 -2.16 -8.00 10.43
C LEU A 18 -2.10 -8.91 11.66
N TYR A 19 -2.54 -10.16 11.54
CA TYR A 19 -2.43 -11.16 12.61
C TYR A 19 -0.99 -11.33 13.09
N LEU A 20 -0.03 -11.49 12.16
CA LEU A 20 1.38 -11.63 12.49
C LEU A 20 1.92 -10.39 13.22
N LYS A 21 1.56 -9.19 12.74
CA LYS A 21 1.91 -7.92 13.38
C LYS A 21 1.34 -7.79 14.79
N GLU A 22 0.06 -8.08 14.98
CA GLU A 22 -0.63 -7.97 16.28
C GLU A 22 -0.07 -8.95 17.32
N ASN A 23 0.39 -10.13 16.87
CA ASN A 23 1.01 -11.13 17.73
C ASN A 23 2.53 -10.95 17.85
N GLN A 24 3.11 -9.89 17.27
CA GLN A 24 4.54 -9.60 17.31
C GLN A 24 5.41 -10.77 16.78
N ILE A 25 4.92 -11.44 15.73
CA ILE A 25 5.61 -12.56 15.07
C ILE A 25 6.37 -12.00 13.86
N ASP A 26 7.69 -12.18 13.84
CA ASP A 26 8.52 -11.74 12.72
C ASP A 26 8.20 -12.58 11.47
N SER A 27 7.86 -11.92 10.37
CA SER A 27 7.36 -12.58 9.17
C SER A 27 8.21 -12.32 7.94
N TYR A 28 8.67 -13.40 7.28
CA TYR A 28 9.42 -13.36 6.03
C TYR A 28 8.54 -13.90 4.90
N ILE A 29 7.67 -13.05 4.37
CA ILE A 29 6.67 -13.42 3.35
C ILE A 29 6.88 -12.59 2.09
N LYS A 30 7.02 -13.26 0.96
CA LYS A 30 7.11 -12.62 -0.35
C LYS A 30 5.76 -12.00 -0.73
N LEU A 31 5.74 -10.71 -1.09
CA LEU A 31 4.52 -10.07 -1.57
C LEU A 31 3.99 -10.75 -2.85
N GLN A 32 2.67 -10.84 -3.00
CA GLN A 32 2.03 -11.49 -4.15
C GLN A 32 2.40 -10.87 -5.50
N ASP A 33 2.69 -9.57 -5.52
CA ASP A 33 3.10 -8.82 -6.70
C ASP A 33 4.63 -8.70 -6.85
N HIS A 34 5.43 -9.37 -6.00
CA HIS A 34 6.89 -9.25 -5.99
C HIS A 34 7.55 -9.47 -7.37
N GLU A 35 7.14 -10.51 -8.12
CA GLU A 35 7.70 -10.72 -9.46
C GLU A 35 7.23 -9.66 -10.46
N LYS A 36 5.98 -9.18 -10.33
CA LYS A 36 5.45 -8.11 -11.19
C LYS A 36 6.18 -6.79 -10.96
N ARG A 37 6.53 -6.48 -9.71
CA ARG A 37 7.27 -5.26 -9.30
C ARG A 37 8.62 -5.10 -9.99
N LYS A 38 9.28 -6.21 -10.35
CA LYS A 38 10.57 -6.19 -11.05
C LYS A 38 10.47 -5.76 -12.52
N THR A 39 9.27 -5.75 -13.09
CA THR A 39 9.08 -5.43 -14.50
C THR A 39 9.15 -3.93 -14.75
N ARG A 40 9.72 -3.53 -15.89
CA ARG A 40 9.75 -2.12 -16.31
C ARG A 40 8.35 -1.52 -16.42
N ALA A 41 7.38 -2.30 -16.88
CA ALA A 41 5.99 -1.89 -17.01
C ALA A 41 5.40 -1.49 -15.65
N TYR A 42 5.59 -2.29 -14.60
CA TYR A 42 5.10 -1.97 -13.26
C TYR A 42 5.78 -0.73 -12.68
N SER A 43 7.11 -0.60 -12.85
CA SER A 43 7.86 0.57 -12.35
C SER A 43 7.53 1.89 -13.07
N LYS A 44 6.92 1.81 -14.26
CA LYS A 44 6.53 2.97 -15.08
C LYS A 44 5.01 3.14 -15.19
N ASP A 45 4.25 2.37 -14.42
CA ASP A 45 2.79 2.48 -14.42
C ASP A 45 2.39 3.80 -13.76
N ILE A 46 1.93 4.75 -14.59
CA ILE A 46 1.58 6.11 -14.19
C ILE A 46 0.34 6.17 -13.28
N GLY A 47 -0.47 5.10 -13.25
CA GLY A 47 -1.65 5.02 -12.39
C GLY A 47 -1.32 4.67 -10.94
N LYS A 48 -0.07 4.32 -10.64
CA LYS A 48 0.37 3.92 -9.31
C LYS A 48 0.91 5.12 -8.54
N TYR A 49 0.32 5.42 -7.39
CA TYR A 49 0.73 6.56 -6.56
C TYR A 49 2.21 6.50 -6.16
N TYR A 50 2.78 5.31 -5.93
CA TYR A 50 4.19 5.14 -5.57
C TYR A 50 5.15 5.39 -6.74
N ASN A 51 4.65 5.46 -7.98
CA ASN A 51 5.41 5.89 -9.16
C ASN A 51 5.22 7.38 -9.46
N MET A 52 4.39 8.10 -8.69
CA MET A 52 4.19 9.54 -8.84
C MET A 52 5.26 10.31 -8.06
N LYS A 53 5.55 11.52 -8.50
CA LYS A 53 6.42 12.43 -7.73
C LYS A 53 5.63 12.93 -6.52
N THR A 54 6.26 13.02 -5.36
CA THR A 54 5.67 13.63 -4.17
C THR A 54 6.27 15.01 -3.90
N THR A 55 5.46 15.91 -3.34
CA THR A 55 5.89 17.20 -2.79
C THR A 55 5.14 17.47 -1.50
N VAL A 56 5.62 18.42 -0.69
CA VAL A 56 4.92 18.90 0.50
C VAL A 56 4.37 20.30 0.20
N PHE A 57 3.11 20.54 0.53
CA PHE A 57 2.45 21.84 0.44
C PHE A 57 1.64 22.06 1.71
N GLU A 58 1.87 23.15 2.45
CA GLU A 58 1.19 23.44 3.72
C GLU A 58 1.20 22.25 4.70
N ASP A 59 2.34 21.58 4.83
CA ASP A 59 2.56 20.38 5.66
C ASP A 59 1.79 19.12 5.21
N GLU A 60 1.11 19.17 4.07
CA GLU A 60 0.44 18.02 3.46
C GLU A 60 1.26 17.40 2.32
N GLN A 61 1.25 16.06 2.25
CA GLN A 61 1.84 15.34 1.13
C GLN A 61 0.93 15.43 -0.10
N VAL A 62 1.47 15.95 -1.20
CA VAL A 62 0.79 16.07 -2.49
C VAL A 62 1.47 15.16 -3.51
N TYR A 63 0.67 14.49 -4.33
CA TYR A 63 1.18 13.68 -5.44
C TYR A 63 1.08 14.46 -6.75
N ILE A 64 2.11 14.40 -7.58
CA ILE A 64 2.13 14.98 -8.92
C ILE A 64 1.98 13.84 -9.91
N CYS A 65 0.85 13.81 -10.62
CA CYS A 65 0.59 12.78 -11.61
C CYS A 65 1.54 12.94 -12.82
N HIS A 66 1.55 11.95 -13.71
CA HIS A 66 2.39 11.99 -14.91
C HIS A 66 2.13 13.22 -15.80
N ASP A 67 0.90 13.74 -15.83
CA ASP A 67 0.54 14.94 -16.59
C ASP A 67 0.93 16.25 -15.89
N GLY A 68 1.59 16.19 -14.73
CA GLY A 68 1.99 17.36 -13.96
C GLY A 68 0.89 17.99 -13.10
N ARG A 69 -0.28 17.34 -12.98
CA ARG A 69 -1.37 17.82 -12.11
C ARG A 69 -1.12 17.42 -10.65
N GLU A 70 -1.46 18.33 -9.74
CA GLU A 70 -1.49 18.07 -8.30
C GLU A 70 -2.69 17.21 -7.95
N LEU A 71 -2.45 16.14 -7.21
CA LEU A 71 -3.48 15.33 -6.55
C LEU A 71 -3.39 15.63 -5.06
N ARG A 72 -4.39 16.37 -4.56
CA ARG A 72 -4.51 16.75 -3.15
C ARG A 72 -5.41 15.78 -2.43
N HIS A 73 -5.25 15.69 -1.12
CA HIS A 73 -6.16 14.91 -0.28
C HIS A 73 -7.57 15.49 -0.39
N ILE A 74 -8.56 14.63 -0.63
CA ILE A 74 -9.97 15.02 -0.75
C ILE A 74 -10.74 14.53 0.47
N ASN A 75 -10.61 13.24 0.79
CA ASN A 75 -11.31 12.63 1.91
C ASN A 75 -10.60 11.35 2.38
N THR A 76 -10.91 11.01 3.63
CA THR A 76 -10.57 9.71 4.22
C THR A 76 -11.85 8.87 4.30
N GLU A 77 -11.93 7.79 3.52
CA GLU A 77 -13.04 6.85 3.57
C GLU A 77 -12.72 5.68 4.51
N LYS A 78 -13.73 5.19 5.23
CA LYS A 78 -13.63 3.95 6.00
C LYS A 78 -14.66 2.96 5.47
N LYS A 79 -14.23 1.73 5.19
CA LYS A 79 -15.12 0.64 4.76
C LYS A 79 -14.93 -0.55 5.67
N GLU A 80 -16.05 -1.06 6.20
CA GLU A 80 -16.07 -2.31 6.95
C GLU A 80 -16.23 -3.48 5.97
N GLN A 81 -15.30 -4.42 5.99
CA GLN A 81 -15.34 -5.63 5.17
C GLN A 81 -14.81 -6.83 5.96
N ASN A 82 -15.61 -7.90 6.00
CA ASN A 82 -15.22 -9.19 6.59
C ASN A 82 -14.66 -9.08 8.02
N GLY A 83 -15.21 -8.17 8.84
CA GLY A 83 -14.79 -7.93 10.22
C GLY A 83 -13.63 -6.95 10.41
N TYR A 84 -13.19 -6.27 9.35
CA TYR A 84 -12.07 -5.31 9.39
C TYR A 84 -12.50 -3.95 8.84
N THR A 85 -11.93 -2.88 9.40
CA THR A 85 -12.10 -1.52 8.86
C THR A 85 -10.88 -1.18 8.01
N GLN A 86 -11.10 -0.96 6.72
CA GLN A 86 -10.09 -0.43 5.81
C GLN A 86 -10.24 1.09 5.71
N THR A 87 -9.13 1.81 5.84
CA THR A 87 -9.08 3.27 5.66
C THR A 87 -8.46 3.58 4.31
N TYR A 88 -9.12 4.42 3.52
CA TYR A 88 -8.67 4.85 2.21
C TYR A 88 -8.45 6.36 2.22
N GLU A 89 -7.24 6.79 1.90
CA GLU A 89 -6.96 8.18 1.62
C GLU A 89 -7.18 8.44 0.13
N VAL A 90 -8.15 9.29 -0.18
CA VAL A 90 -8.54 9.59 -1.56
C VAL A 90 -7.88 10.90 -1.98
N TYR A 91 -7.25 10.86 -3.15
CA TYR A 91 -6.59 12.01 -3.74
C TYR A 91 -7.17 12.32 -5.12
N GLY A 92 -7.27 13.60 -5.46
CA GLY A 92 -7.73 14.04 -6.78
C GLY A 92 -7.27 15.45 -7.14
N CYS A 93 -7.49 15.81 -8.41
CA CYS A 93 -7.12 17.10 -9.01
C CYS A 93 -8.31 18.05 -9.13
#